data_AF-A0A7S1B212-F1
#
_entry.id   AF-A0A7S1B212-F1
#
_cell.length_a   1.000
_cell.length_b   1.000
_cell.length_c   1.000
_cell.angle_alpha   90.00
_cell.angle_beta   90.00
_cell.angle_gamma   90.00
#
_symmetry.space_group_name_H-M   'P 1'
#
loop_
_entity.id
_entity.type
_entity.pdbx_description
1 polymer ?
#
loop_
_entity_poly.entity_id
_entity_poly.type
_entity_poly.pdbx_seq_one_letter_code
_entity_poly.pdbx_strand_id
1 'polypeptide(L)'
;MRGASVEHRMARHQEACDATHPLVYNALHEKRSIFNPYSRVKMNILPMFLVVFVPWGIFAGVAGVCGFSFMFYYPSIATGIVGLFWLLWLVSIGYAVWARIHEPEPMWYTFIAIMLGFAVVGGTCVGYSAYAYSFKYHEVMDLKNITNFDAGAAESQDVMDGSIFHFDSTNHLDAQKSWHFKKGTLYCVVPIVGSDPTPDTQYFDFWAVGKDCCSETSSDFRCNDAQIPTTRTALRIMDETDQLHYRLATQQAQKLYRLLINEPIFFEWYQDVDSVVTGWSTSSVAVYTEALVFFFVVCLFCMTMAVVAFSYIGRTKSVYDMDFYDEDNWRAHPGQFEKMDLRTQKYYA
;
A
#
# COMPACT_ATOMS: atom_id res chain seq x y z
N MET A 1 91.15 12.70 13.91
CA MET A 1 89.74 12.57 13.48
C MET A 1 89.69 11.55 12.35
N ARG A 2 89.33 10.29 12.62
CA ARG A 2 89.19 9.25 11.58
C ARG A 2 87.76 9.30 11.05
N GLY A 3 87.59 9.60 9.77
CA GLY A 3 86.30 9.58 9.10
C GLY A 3 85.79 8.14 9.00
N ALA A 4 84.55 7.89 9.42
CA ALA A 4 83.89 6.60 9.22
C ALA A 4 83.88 6.23 7.73
N SER A 5 84.23 4.97 7.41
CA SER A 5 84.28 4.48 6.03
C SER A 5 82.90 4.55 5.36
N VAL A 6 82.90 4.74 4.04
CA VAL A 6 81.70 4.85 3.21
C VAL A 6 80.76 3.65 3.40
N GLU A 7 81.31 2.45 3.57
CA GLU A 7 80.56 1.23 3.84
C GLU A 7 79.74 1.32 5.13
N HIS A 8 80.30 1.92 6.18
CA HIS A 8 79.59 2.08 7.45
C HIS A 8 78.49 3.14 7.38
N ARG A 9 78.58 4.09 6.44
CA ARG A 9 77.50 5.04 6.13
C ARG A 9 76.40 4.39 5.28
N MET A 10 76.78 3.52 4.35
CA MET A 10 75.82 2.78 3.51
C MET A 10 75.00 1.77 4.34
N ALA A 11 75.63 1.03 5.26
CA ALA A 11 74.93 0.09 6.14
C ALA A 11 73.88 0.78 7.03
N ARG A 12 74.21 1.94 7.60
CA ARG A 12 73.26 2.75 8.39
C ARG A 12 72.12 3.34 7.55
N HIS A 13 72.37 3.63 6.27
CA HIS A 13 71.32 4.10 5.37
C HIS A 13 70.36 2.96 5.00
N GLN A 14 70.86 1.74 4.86
CA GLN A 14 70.05 0.55 4.56
C GLN A 14 69.12 0.20 5.74
N GLU A 15 69.63 0.18 6.98
CA GLU A 15 68.81 -0.05 8.19
C GLU A 15 67.75 1.03 8.40
N ALA A 16 68.04 2.29 8.04
CA ALA A 16 67.07 3.38 8.12
C ALA A 16 65.99 3.30 7.02
N CYS A 17 66.29 2.70 5.87
CA CYS A 17 65.30 2.47 4.80
C CYS A 17 64.40 1.25 5.07
N ASP A 18 64.89 0.23 5.77
CA ASP A 18 64.09 -0.97 6.11
C ASP A 18 63.18 -0.77 7.33
N ALA A 19 63.48 0.20 8.20
CA ALA A 19 62.58 0.65 9.26
C ALA A 19 61.47 1.55 8.70
N THR A 20 60.57 0.97 7.90
CA THR A 20 59.31 1.65 7.57
C THR A 20 58.66 2.11 8.87
N HIS A 21 58.55 3.42 9.04
CA HIS A 21 58.03 4.04 10.26
C HIS A 21 56.70 3.34 10.62
N PRO A 22 56.45 2.94 11.88
CA PRO A 22 55.30 2.12 12.24
C PRO A 22 53.95 2.74 11.82
N LEU A 23 53.90 4.08 11.67
CA LEU A 23 52.75 4.79 11.10
C LEU A 23 52.50 4.45 9.62
N VAL A 24 53.56 4.27 8.82
CA VAL A 24 53.49 3.89 7.39
C VAL A 24 53.08 2.43 7.25
N TYR A 25 53.61 1.53 8.10
CA TYR A 25 53.20 0.13 8.12
C TYR A 25 51.71 -0.01 8.46
N ASN A 26 51.26 0.69 9.51
CA ASN A 26 49.84 0.71 9.88
C ASN A 26 48.98 1.30 8.77
N ALA A 27 49.37 2.41 8.14
CA ALA A 27 48.62 3.00 7.02
C ALA A 27 48.58 2.09 5.78
N LEU A 28 49.61 1.27 5.55
CA LEU A 28 49.65 0.30 4.46
C LEU A 28 48.81 -0.96 4.73
N HIS A 29 48.58 -1.31 6.00
CA HIS A 29 47.86 -2.52 6.41
C HIS A 29 46.45 -2.27 6.97
N GLU A 30 46.09 -1.01 7.24
CA GLU A 30 44.72 -0.64 7.57
C GLU A 30 43.82 -0.89 6.36
N LYS A 31 42.69 -1.56 6.57
CA LYS A 31 41.72 -1.83 5.50
C LYS A 31 41.27 -0.48 4.93
N ARG A 32 41.75 -0.18 3.72
CA ARG A 32 41.38 1.03 2.98
C ARG A 32 39.85 1.09 2.86
N SER A 33 39.24 2.05 3.54
CA SER A 33 37.81 2.36 3.35
C SER A 33 37.61 2.98 1.96
N ILE A 34 36.39 2.90 1.45
CA ILE A 34 36.04 3.40 0.11
C ILE A 34 36.07 4.94 0.05
N PHE A 35 36.27 5.59 1.21
CA PHE A 35 36.38 7.04 1.39
C PHE A 35 37.82 7.56 1.42
N ASN A 36 38.78 6.85 0.82
CA ASN A 36 40.10 7.43 0.59
C ASN A 36 39.94 8.59 -0.43
N PRO A 37 40.34 9.85 -0.12
CA PRO A 37 39.97 11.05 -0.89
C PRO A 37 40.43 11.13 -2.36
N TYR A 38 40.96 10.03 -2.92
CA TYR A 38 41.38 9.93 -4.32
C TYR A 38 40.93 8.64 -5.04
N SER A 39 40.18 7.74 -4.39
CA SER A 39 39.60 6.58 -5.10
C SER A 39 38.20 6.91 -5.59
N ARG A 40 37.99 6.93 -6.93
CA ARG A 40 36.65 7.03 -7.51
C ARG A 40 35.78 5.88 -7.00
N VAL A 41 34.74 6.19 -6.23
CA VAL A 41 33.74 5.22 -5.80
C VAL A 41 33.04 4.65 -7.03
N LYS A 42 33.34 3.40 -7.37
CA LYS A 42 32.60 2.66 -8.40
C LYS A 42 31.34 2.13 -7.74
N MET A 43 30.23 2.81 -7.95
CA MET A 43 28.94 2.35 -7.43
C MET A 43 28.51 1.13 -8.23
N ASN A 44 28.35 -0.01 -7.57
CA ASN A 44 27.88 -1.23 -8.22
C ASN A 44 26.45 -0.98 -8.72
N ILE A 45 26.22 -1.25 -10.01
CA ILE A 45 24.91 -1.07 -10.63
C ILE A 45 23.87 -2.05 -10.07
N LEU A 46 24.30 -3.24 -9.64
CA LEU A 46 23.43 -4.30 -9.15
C LEU A 46 22.63 -3.88 -7.88
N PRO A 47 23.25 -3.35 -6.81
CA PRO A 47 22.53 -2.77 -5.68
C PRO A 47 21.51 -1.70 -6.08
N MET A 48 21.81 -0.87 -7.08
CA MET A 48 20.87 0.16 -7.53
C MET A 48 19.57 -0.46 -8.06
N PHE A 49 19.69 -1.52 -8.88
CA PHE A 49 18.53 -2.25 -9.39
C PHE A 49 17.75 -2.92 -8.26
N LEU A 50 18.44 -3.60 -7.33
CA LEU A 50 17.78 -4.30 -6.23
C LEU A 50 16.97 -3.35 -5.34
N VAL A 51 17.50 -2.16 -5.07
CA VAL A 51 16.83 -1.16 -4.23
C VAL A 51 15.57 -0.57 -4.87
N VAL A 52 15.45 -0.55 -6.20
CA VAL A 52 14.22 -0.12 -6.89
C VAL A 52 13.24 -1.28 -7.00
N PHE A 53 13.69 -2.38 -7.59
CA PHE A 53 12.79 -3.46 -8.03
C PHE A 53 12.33 -4.36 -6.89
N VAL A 54 13.13 -4.57 -5.84
CA VAL A 54 12.72 -5.44 -4.73
C VAL A 54 11.60 -4.79 -3.90
N PRO A 55 11.72 -3.53 -3.41
CA PRO A 55 10.62 -2.89 -2.70
C PRO A 55 9.39 -2.71 -3.57
N TRP A 56 9.56 -2.34 -4.85
CA TRP A 56 8.43 -2.23 -5.78
C TRP A 56 7.70 -3.57 -6.00
N GLY A 57 8.45 -4.66 -6.20
CA GLY A 57 7.88 -6.00 -6.35
C GLY A 57 7.17 -6.49 -5.09
N ILE A 58 7.72 -6.20 -3.90
CA ILE A 58 7.06 -6.51 -2.63
C ILE A 58 5.79 -5.69 -2.44
N PHE A 59 5.83 -4.39 -2.75
CA PHE A 59 4.64 -3.54 -2.73
C PHE A 59 3.54 -4.11 -3.65
N ALA A 60 3.89 -4.44 -4.90
CA ALA A 60 2.97 -5.02 -5.88
C ALA A 60 2.38 -6.35 -5.38
N GLY A 61 3.22 -7.24 -4.84
CA GLY A 61 2.81 -8.53 -4.31
C GLY A 61 1.87 -8.39 -3.11
N VAL A 62 2.23 -7.58 -2.11
CA VAL A 62 1.41 -7.36 -0.91
C VAL A 62 0.08 -6.68 -1.28
N ALA A 63 0.12 -5.63 -2.09
CA ALA A 63 -1.10 -4.94 -2.54
C ALA A 63 -2.01 -5.86 -3.37
N GLY A 64 -1.44 -6.68 -4.25
CA GLY A 64 -2.21 -7.63 -5.07
C GLY A 64 -2.83 -8.77 -4.26
N VAL A 65 -2.08 -9.33 -3.30
CA VAL A 65 -2.59 -10.38 -2.39
C VAL A 65 -3.71 -9.84 -1.52
N CYS A 66 -3.58 -8.62 -1.00
CA CYS A 66 -4.61 -8.00 -0.17
C CYS A 66 -5.82 -7.48 -0.97
N GLY A 67 -5.61 -7.02 -2.21
CA GLY A 67 -6.58 -6.19 -2.93
C GLY A 67 -7.62 -6.92 -3.78
N PHE A 68 -7.39 -8.20 -4.13
CA PHE A 68 -8.20 -8.91 -5.12
C PHE A 68 -8.77 -10.24 -4.58
N SER A 69 -9.22 -11.10 -5.50
CA SER A 69 -9.89 -12.38 -5.24
C SER A 69 -9.17 -13.30 -4.26
N PHE A 70 -7.84 -13.25 -4.18
CA PHE A 70 -7.07 -14.13 -3.29
C PHE A 70 -7.41 -13.89 -1.81
N MET A 71 -7.56 -12.63 -1.40
CA MET A 71 -7.99 -12.28 -0.05
C MET A 71 -9.42 -12.73 0.25
N PHE A 72 -10.29 -12.71 -0.77
CA PHE A 72 -11.69 -13.12 -0.64
C PHE A 72 -11.85 -14.63 -0.45
N TYR A 73 -11.26 -15.45 -1.34
CA TYR A 73 -11.42 -16.91 -1.27
C TYR A 73 -10.53 -17.58 -0.21
N TYR A 74 -9.34 -17.04 0.06
CA TYR A 74 -8.36 -17.66 0.96
C TYR A 74 -7.77 -16.65 1.96
N PRO A 75 -8.60 -16.03 2.84
CA PRO A 75 -8.15 -14.97 3.74
C PRO A 75 -7.03 -15.43 4.69
N SER A 76 -7.09 -16.67 5.18
CA SER A 76 -6.05 -17.22 6.07
C SER A 76 -4.69 -17.38 5.39
N ILE A 77 -4.68 -17.75 4.10
CA ILE A 77 -3.43 -17.90 3.34
C ILE A 77 -2.91 -16.51 2.95
N ALA A 78 -3.79 -15.61 2.52
CA ALA A 78 -3.45 -14.23 2.19
C ALA A 78 -2.81 -13.50 3.38
N THR A 79 -3.44 -13.55 4.55
CA THR A 79 -2.90 -12.97 5.78
C THR A 79 -1.59 -13.63 6.21
N GLY A 80 -1.43 -14.95 6.01
CA GLY A 80 -0.16 -15.65 6.23
C GLY A 80 0.96 -15.16 5.31
N ILE A 81 0.69 -14.96 4.02
CA ILE A 81 1.65 -14.41 3.05
C ILE A 81 2.03 -12.97 3.41
N VAL A 82 1.06 -12.13 3.75
CA VAL A 82 1.32 -10.75 4.19
C VAL A 82 2.16 -10.75 5.47
N GLY A 83 1.82 -11.61 6.43
CA GLY A 83 2.59 -11.81 7.67
C GLY A 83 4.04 -12.23 7.41
N LEU A 84 4.29 -13.07 6.39
CA LEU A 84 5.63 -13.42 5.96
C LEU A 84 6.42 -12.21 5.45
N PHE A 85 5.80 -11.32 4.66
CA PHE A 85 6.46 -10.08 4.22
C PHE A 85 6.76 -9.12 5.37
N TRP A 86 5.88 -9.04 6.36
CA TRP A 86 6.16 -8.31 7.61
C TRP A 86 7.34 -8.92 8.38
N LEU A 87 7.41 -10.25 8.49
CA LEU A 87 8.54 -10.93 9.11
C LEU A 87 9.85 -10.67 8.34
N LEU A 88 9.84 -10.75 7.01
CA LEU A 88 11.00 -10.46 6.16
C LEU A 88 11.50 -9.03 6.37
N TRP A 89 10.58 -8.07 6.49
CA TRP A 89 10.92 -6.69 6.82
C TRP A 89 11.59 -6.57 8.20
N LEU A 90 11.05 -7.23 9.24
CA LEU A 90 11.67 -7.22 10.57
C LEU A 90 13.07 -7.85 10.58
N VAL A 91 13.27 -8.96 9.85
CA VAL A 91 14.59 -9.57 9.66
C VAL A 91 15.54 -8.62 8.96
N SER A 92 15.07 -7.87 7.95
CA SER A 92 15.88 -6.87 7.26
C SER A 92 16.34 -5.74 8.18
N ILE A 93 15.51 -5.33 9.14
CA ILE A 93 15.89 -4.35 10.18
C ILE A 93 16.98 -4.94 11.08
N GLY A 94 16.80 -6.17 11.57
CA GLY A 94 17.79 -6.85 12.40
C GLY A 94 19.14 -6.98 11.69
N TYR A 95 19.12 -7.35 10.40
CA TYR A 95 20.32 -7.43 9.57
C TYR A 95 20.95 -6.05 9.37
N ALA A 96 20.16 -5.00 9.12
CA ALA A 96 20.68 -3.64 8.96
C ALA A 96 21.35 -3.11 10.24
N VAL A 97 20.81 -3.43 11.42
CA VAL A 97 21.43 -3.09 12.71
C VAL A 97 22.72 -3.89 12.94
N TRP A 98 22.71 -5.18 12.64
CA TRP A 98 23.92 -6.02 12.74
C TRP A 98 25.04 -5.52 11.81
N ALA A 99 24.70 -5.22 10.55
CA ALA A 99 25.63 -4.69 9.56
C ALA A 99 26.19 -3.33 10.00
N ARG A 100 25.38 -2.49 10.67
CA ARG A 100 25.84 -1.21 11.25
C ARG A 100 26.95 -1.35 12.28
N ILE A 101 27.03 -2.50 12.96
CA ILE A 101 28.02 -2.76 14.02
C ILE A 101 29.27 -3.43 13.45
N HIS A 102 29.12 -4.36 12.49
CA HIS A 102 30.21 -5.22 12.04
C HIS A 102 30.85 -4.77 10.73
N GLU A 103 30.13 -4.00 9.91
CA GLU A 103 30.61 -3.54 8.62
C GLU A 103 30.92 -2.03 8.67
N PRO A 104 32.05 -1.60 8.07
CA PRO A 104 32.42 -0.19 8.07
C PRO A 104 31.47 0.69 7.25
N GLU A 105 30.69 0.13 6.32
CA GLU A 105 29.86 0.90 5.36
C GLU A 105 28.41 0.36 5.17
N PRO A 106 27.58 0.40 6.22
CA PRO A 106 26.27 -0.28 6.28
C PRO A 106 25.11 0.49 5.61
N MET A 107 25.39 1.58 4.88
CA MET A 107 24.36 2.56 4.49
C MET A 107 23.29 1.97 3.56
N TRP A 108 23.68 1.04 2.69
CA TRP A 108 22.76 0.38 1.76
C TRP A 108 21.74 -0.53 2.44
N TYR A 109 22.14 -1.29 3.48
CA TYR A 109 21.24 -2.18 4.20
C TYR A 109 20.16 -1.40 4.96
N THR A 110 20.53 -0.28 5.58
CA THR A 110 19.55 0.60 6.23
C THR A 110 18.56 1.21 5.24
N PHE A 111 19.03 1.59 4.05
CA PHE A 111 18.15 2.16 3.03
C PHE A 111 17.15 1.12 2.51
N ILE A 112 17.61 -0.08 2.20
CA ILE A 112 16.74 -1.20 1.77
C ILE A 112 15.71 -1.51 2.85
N ALA A 113 16.11 -1.64 4.11
CA ALA A 113 15.18 -1.95 5.21
C ALA A 113 14.07 -0.89 5.37
N ILE A 114 14.40 0.39 5.19
CA ILE A 114 13.42 1.49 5.21
C ILE A 114 12.47 1.40 4.02
N MET A 115 12.99 1.24 2.81
CA MET A 115 12.18 1.12 1.58
C MET A 115 11.25 -0.10 1.62
N LEU A 116 11.73 -1.23 2.15
CA LEU A 116 10.91 -2.42 2.38
C LEU A 116 9.79 -2.16 3.38
N GLY A 117 10.02 -1.37 4.42
CA GLY A 117 8.99 -0.98 5.38
C GLY A 117 7.88 -0.17 4.73
N PHE A 118 8.24 0.84 3.93
CA PHE A 118 7.27 1.60 3.15
C PHE A 118 6.52 0.73 2.14
N ALA A 119 7.19 -0.22 1.50
CA ALA A 119 6.57 -1.15 0.56
C ALA A 119 5.51 -2.04 1.24
N VAL A 120 5.82 -2.64 2.39
CA VAL A 120 4.90 -3.54 3.10
C VAL A 120 3.73 -2.76 3.71
N VAL A 121 4.00 -1.63 4.38
CA VAL A 121 2.96 -0.78 4.98
C VAL A 121 2.05 -0.20 3.89
N GLY A 122 2.66 0.44 2.88
CA GLY A 122 1.93 1.05 1.77
C GLY A 122 1.13 0.03 0.97
N GLY A 123 1.75 -1.11 0.65
CA GLY A 123 1.09 -2.20 -0.07
C GLY A 123 -0.10 -2.76 0.70
N THR A 124 0.03 -2.91 2.02
CA THR A 124 -1.08 -3.35 2.87
C THR A 124 -2.23 -2.34 2.85
N CYS A 125 -1.95 -1.04 3.04
CA CYS A 125 -2.98 0.01 3.07
C CYS A 125 -3.71 0.15 1.72
N VAL A 126 -2.95 0.20 0.62
CA VAL A 126 -3.50 0.27 -0.74
C VAL A 126 -4.29 -1.00 -1.06
N GLY A 127 -3.76 -2.16 -0.70
CA GLY A 127 -4.44 -3.44 -0.87
C GLY A 127 -5.81 -3.45 -0.20
N TYR A 128 -5.92 -3.07 1.09
CA TYR A 128 -7.22 -2.98 1.76
C TYR A 128 -8.16 -1.96 1.12
N SER A 129 -7.63 -0.85 0.61
CA SER A 129 -8.43 0.17 -0.06
C SER A 129 -9.01 -0.35 -1.38
N ALA A 130 -8.21 -1.08 -2.17
CA ALA A 130 -8.68 -1.75 -3.39
C ALA A 130 -9.68 -2.87 -3.05
N TYR A 131 -9.40 -3.64 -1.99
CA TYR A 131 -10.25 -4.72 -1.51
C TYR A 131 -11.66 -4.26 -1.16
N ALA A 132 -11.84 -3.05 -0.64
CA ALA A 132 -13.18 -2.51 -0.34
C ALA A 132 -14.09 -2.46 -1.58
N TYR A 133 -13.53 -2.23 -2.78
CA TYR A 133 -14.27 -2.29 -4.04
C TYR A 133 -14.36 -3.72 -4.58
N SER A 134 -13.26 -4.48 -4.53
CA SER A 134 -13.22 -5.86 -5.02
C SER A 134 -14.13 -6.80 -4.21
N PHE A 135 -14.29 -6.56 -2.91
CA PHE A 135 -15.14 -7.34 -2.02
C PHE A 135 -16.59 -7.30 -2.48
N LYS A 136 -17.15 -6.10 -2.72
CA LYS A 136 -18.53 -5.93 -3.22
C LYS A 136 -18.76 -6.63 -4.54
N TYR A 137 -17.77 -6.55 -5.44
CA TYR A 137 -17.81 -7.25 -6.71
C TYR A 137 -17.90 -8.77 -6.54
N HIS A 138 -17.03 -9.35 -5.71
CA HIS A 138 -17.00 -10.80 -5.49
C HIS A 138 -18.22 -11.31 -4.72
N GLU A 139 -18.71 -10.55 -3.73
CA GLU A 139 -19.92 -10.89 -2.98
C GLU A 139 -21.15 -11.02 -3.90
N VAL A 140 -21.31 -10.10 -4.85
CA VAL A 140 -22.41 -10.14 -5.82
C VAL A 140 -22.22 -11.26 -6.85
N MET A 141 -20.97 -11.50 -7.30
CA MET A 141 -20.66 -12.49 -8.33
C MET A 141 -20.69 -13.95 -7.85
N ASP A 142 -20.50 -14.19 -6.55
CA ASP A 142 -20.59 -15.53 -5.96
C ASP A 142 -22.05 -16.00 -5.76
N LEU A 143 -23.01 -15.08 -5.85
CA LEU A 143 -24.45 -15.32 -5.72
C LEU A 143 -25.12 -15.55 -7.09
N LYS A 144 -26.35 -16.07 -7.06
CA LYS A 144 -27.08 -16.42 -8.28
C LYS A 144 -27.65 -15.18 -8.96
N ASN A 145 -27.55 -15.15 -10.29
CA ASN A 145 -28.30 -14.23 -11.14
C ASN A 145 -29.65 -14.88 -11.52
N ILE A 146 -30.76 -14.28 -11.11
CA ILE A 146 -32.12 -14.79 -11.31
C ILE A 146 -32.78 -13.99 -12.42
N THR A 147 -33.30 -14.69 -13.43
CA THR A 147 -33.95 -14.07 -14.59
C THR A 147 -35.43 -14.41 -14.69
N ASN A 148 -36.21 -13.52 -15.32
CA ASN A 148 -37.67 -13.63 -15.45
C ASN A 148 -38.36 -13.86 -14.09
N PHE A 149 -37.94 -13.09 -13.10
CA PHE A 149 -38.44 -13.21 -11.73
C PHE A 149 -39.77 -12.48 -11.57
N ASP A 150 -40.78 -13.12 -10.95
CA ASP A 150 -42.07 -12.50 -10.60
C ASP A 150 -42.16 -12.28 -9.08
N ALA A 151 -42.16 -11.01 -8.65
CA ALA A 151 -42.25 -10.64 -7.24
C ALA A 151 -43.65 -10.85 -6.65
N GLY A 152 -44.69 -10.95 -7.49
CA GLY A 152 -46.06 -11.18 -7.05
C GLY A 152 -46.33 -12.65 -6.68
N ALA A 153 -45.68 -13.58 -7.39
CA ALA A 153 -45.88 -15.01 -7.22
C ALA A 153 -44.81 -15.70 -6.33
N ALA A 154 -43.60 -15.16 -6.25
CA ALA A 154 -42.51 -15.79 -5.52
C ALA A 154 -42.56 -15.52 -4.00
N GLU A 155 -42.03 -16.46 -3.21
CA GLU A 155 -41.74 -16.25 -1.79
C GLU A 155 -40.29 -15.79 -1.61
N SER A 156 -40.05 -14.92 -0.62
CA SER A 156 -38.72 -14.40 -0.30
C SER A 156 -37.69 -15.48 0.04
N GLN A 157 -38.14 -16.53 0.73
CA GLN A 157 -37.29 -17.63 1.19
C GLN A 157 -36.67 -18.44 0.04
N ASP A 158 -37.34 -18.49 -1.12
CA ASP A 158 -36.89 -19.26 -2.28
C ASP A 158 -35.74 -18.60 -3.06
N VAL A 159 -35.48 -17.31 -2.79
CA VAL A 159 -34.50 -16.51 -3.55
C VAL A 159 -33.42 -15.88 -2.68
N MET A 160 -33.17 -16.47 -1.51
CA MET A 160 -32.17 -16.01 -0.56
C MET A 160 -30.72 -16.13 -1.06
N ASP A 161 -30.46 -16.89 -2.12
CA ASP A 161 -29.16 -17.05 -2.77
C ASP A 161 -28.95 -16.12 -3.99
N GLY A 162 -29.93 -15.26 -4.29
CA GLY A 162 -29.85 -14.32 -5.41
C GLY A 162 -29.16 -13.00 -5.05
N SER A 163 -28.36 -12.47 -5.99
CA SER A 163 -27.78 -11.11 -5.92
C SER A 163 -28.36 -10.18 -6.98
N ILE A 164 -28.42 -10.63 -8.23
CA ILE A 164 -28.92 -9.86 -9.36
C ILE A 164 -30.26 -10.46 -9.79
N PHE A 165 -31.26 -9.61 -9.92
CA PHE A 165 -32.61 -10.00 -10.29
C PHE A 165 -33.02 -9.27 -11.56
N HIS A 166 -33.44 -10.03 -12.56
CA HIS A 166 -34.12 -9.52 -13.75
C HIS A 166 -35.58 -9.86 -13.61
N PHE A 167 -36.36 -8.86 -13.22
CA PHE A 167 -37.79 -8.95 -13.04
C PHE A 167 -38.48 -9.12 -14.40
N ASP A 168 -39.59 -9.84 -14.39
CA ASP A 168 -40.42 -10.01 -15.58
C ASP A 168 -41.07 -8.68 -16.02
N SER A 169 -41.83 -8.73 -17.12
CA SER A 169 -42.45 -7.53 -17.68
C SER A 169 -43.65 -6.99 -16.91
N THR A 170 -44.21 -7.78 -16.01
CA THR A 170 -45.39 -7.45 -15.21
C THR A 170 -45.03 -6.71 -13.93
N ASN A 171 -43.81 -6.93 -13.44
CA ASN A 171 -43.34 -6.28 -12.23
C ASN A 171 -43.19 -4.76 -12.40
N HIS A 172 -43.58 -4.05 -11.35
CA HIS A 172 -43.43 -2.61 -11.25
C HIS A 172 -43.32 -2.16 -9.79
N LEU A 173 -42.87 -0.92 -9.60
CA LEU A 173 -42.77 -0.29 -8.28
C LEU A 173 -44.11 0.35 -7.93
N ASP A 174 -44.70 -0.02 -6.79
CA ASP A 174 -45.92 0.63 -6.30
C ASP A 174 -45.58 1.88 -5.47
N ALA A 175 -45.34 2.99 -6.17
CA ALA A 175 -44.97 4.27 -5.58
C ALA A 175 -46.00 4.81 -4.57
N GLN A 176 -47.27 4.39 -4.64
CA GLN A 176 -48.29 4.82 -3.68
C GLN A 176 -48.08 4.23 -2.29
N LYS A 177 -47.37 3.10 -2.20
CA LYS A 177 -46.97 2.44 -0.95
C LYS A 177 -45.51 2.72 -0.58
N SER A 178 -44.90 3.75 -1.18
CA SER A 178 -43.56 4.18 -0.79
C SER A 178 -43.55 4.81 0.61
N TRP A 179 -42.46 4.63 1.33
CA TRP A 179 -42.24 5.22 2.64
C TRP A 179 -40.75 5.47 2.92
N HIS A 180 -40.45 6.03 4.09
CA HIS A 180 -39.07 6.35 4.47
C HIS A 180 -38.84 6.23 5.98
N PHE A 181 -37.57 6.13 6.36
CA PHE A 181 -37.07 6.21 7.73
C PHE A 181 -35.86 7.15 7.78
N LYS A 182 -35.78 8.04 8.77
CA LYS A 182 -34.70 9.02 8.86
C LYS A 182 -33.81 8.79 10.07
N LYS A 183 -32.51 8.59 9.83
CA LYS A 183 -31.46 8.54 10.88
C LYS A 183 -30.15 9.08 10.29
N GLY A 184 -29.97 10.40 10.39
CA GLY A 184 -28.91 11.12 9.67
C GLY A 184 -29.24 11.21 8.17
N THR A 185 -29.24 10.07 7.50
CA THR A 185 -29.66 9.86 6.10
C THR A 185 -31.14 9.45 6.04
N LEU A 186 -31.82 9.82 4.96
CA LEU A 186 -33.19 9.40 4.66
C LEU A 186 -33.16 8.07 3.88
N TYR A 187 -33.64 7.00 4.50
CA TYR A 187 -33.74 5.67 3.90
C TYR A 187 -35.12 5.50 3.29
N CYS A 188 -35.17 5.33 1.96
CA CYS A 188 -36.39 5.26 1.16
C CYS A 188 -36.69 3.82 0.77
N VAL A 189 -37.96 3.42 0.82
CA VAL A 189 -38.41 2.07 0.43
C VAL A 189 -39.69 2.15 -0.39
N VAL A 190 -39.82 1.26 -1.38
CA VAL A 190 -41.03 1.09 -2.19
C VAL A 190 -41.21 -0.40 -2.50
N PRO A 191 -42.43 -0.96 -2.39
CA PRO A 191 -42.64 -2.37 -2.68
C PRO A 191 -42.59 -2.63 -4.18
N ILE A 192 -42.03 -3.78 -4.55
CA ILE A 192 -42.04 -4.32 -5.91
C ILE A 192 -43.20 -5.31 -5.96
N VAL A 193 -44.12 -5.10 -6.89
CA VAL A 193 -45.32 -5.93 -7.07
C VAL A 193 -45.35 -6.49 -8.50
N GLY A 194 -46.01 -7.63 -8.68
CA GLY A 194 -46.22 -8.26 -9.99
C GLY A 194 -47.32 -7.56 -10.81
N SER A 195 -48.06 -8.32 -11.61
CA SER A 195 -49.18 -7.78 -12.39
C SER A 195 -50.27 -7.15 -11.53
N ASP A 196 -50.58 -7.76 -10.40
CA ASP A 196 -51.58 -7.29 -9.45
C ASP A 196 -50.93 -6.49 -8.30
N PRO A 197 -51.56 -5.39 -7.83
CA PRO A 197 -51.04 -4.57 -6.73
C PRO A 197 -50.95 -5.30 -5.38
N THR A 198 -51.55 -6.48 -5.29
CA THR A 198 -51.53 -7.39 -4.14
C THR A 198 -50.89 -8.70 -4.59
N PRO A 199 -49.74 -9.08 -4.02
CA PRO A 199 -49.08 -10.36 -4.31
C PRO A 199 -50.00 -11.56 -4.04
N ASP A 200 -49.85 -12.63 -4.81
CA ASP A 200 -50.58 -13.89 -4.65
C ASP A 200 -50.31 -14.53 -3.27
N THR A 201 -49.08 -14.35 -2.79
CA THR A 201 -48.63 -14.78 -1.46
C THR A 201 -49.24 -13.94 -0.33
N GLN A 202 -49.86 -12.79 -0.64
CA GLN A 202 -50.32 -11.75 0.28
C GLN A 202 -49.19 -11.03 1.04
N TYR A 203 -47.93 -11.43 0.88
CA TYR A 203 -46.78 -10.86 1.55
C TYR A 203 -46.01 -9.91 0.62
N PHE A 204 -45.76 -8.70 1.09
CA PHE A 204 -44.95 -7.69 0.41
C PHE A 204 -43.50 -7.81 0.87
N ASP A 205 -42.80 -8.82 0.35
CA ASP A 205 -41.43 -9.11 0.79
C ASP A 205 -40.34 -8.49 -0.11
N PHE A 206 -40.65 -8.10 -1.35
CA PHE A 206 -39.66 -7.52 -2.26
C PHE A 206 -39.75 -6.00 -2.27
N TRP A 207 -38.64 -5.32 -1.97
CA TRP A 207 -38.60 -3.86 -1.83
C TRP A 207 -37.45 -3.25 -2.63
N ALA A 208 -37.75 -2.25 -3.45
CA ALA A 208 -36.74 -1.37 -4.01
C ALA A 208 -36.43 -0.26 -3.00
N VAL A 209 -35.16 0.09 -2.87
CA VAL A 209 -34.69 1.00 -1.82
C VAL A 209 -33.64 1.98 -2.33
N GLY A 210 -33.38 3.02 -1.55
CA GLY A 210 -32.31 3.98 -1.80
C GLY A 210 -32.18 5.02 -0.69
N LYS A 211 -31.21 5.91 -0.82
CA LYS A 211 -30.90 6.96 0.17
C LYS A 211 -31.13 8.35 -0.41
N ASP A 212 -31.74 9.23 0.39
CA ASP A 212 -31.94 10.66 0.11
C ASP A 212 -32.64 10.97 -1.23
N CYS A 213 -33.52 10.08 -1.68
CA CYS A 213 -34.17 10.12 -3.00
C CYS A 213 -35.71 10.06 -2.95
N CYS A 214 -36.29 10.23 -1.77
CA CYS A 214 -37.74 10.30 -1.52
C CYS A 214 -38.09 11.58 -0.75
N SER A 215 -39.39 11.88 -0.66
CA SER A 215 -39.91 13.01 0.11
C SER A 215 -40.25 12.60 1.54
N GLU A 216 -39.99 13.47 2.52
CA GLU A 216 -40.41 13.26 3.91
C GLU A 216 -41.92 13.47 4.12
N THR A 217 -42.58 14.18 3.21
CA THR A 217 -43.99 14.60 3.39
C THR A 217 -44.96 13.92 2.44
N SER A 218 -44.46 13.26 1.39
CA SER A 218 -45.29 12.65 0.34
C SER A 218 -44.75 11.27 -0.04
N SER A 219 -45.64 10.38 -0.47
CA SER A 219 -45.29 9.10 -1.09
C SER A 219 -44.67 9.37 -2.47
N ASP A 220 -43.35 9.40 -2.53
CA ASP A 220 -42.57 9.59 -3.75
C ASP A 220 -41.28 8.77 -3.67
N PHE A 221 -40.89 8.14 -4.77
CA PHE A 221 -39.70 7.30 -4.85
C PHE A 221 -38.95 7.57 -6.16
N ARG A 222 -37.76 8.16 -6.08
CA ARG A 222 -36.97 8.60 -7.24
C ARG A 222 -35.52 8.10 -7.19
N CYS A 223 -35.30 6.98 -6.51
CA CYS A 223 -33.96 6.43 -6.33
C CYS A 223 -33.45 5.78 -7.62
N ASN A 224 -32.19 6.04 -7.96
CA ASN A 224 -31.52 5.43 -9.11
C ASN A 224 -32.37 5.53 -10.40
N ASP A 225 -32.60 4.41 -11.07
CA ASP A 225 -33.31 4.33 -12.36
C ASP A 225 -34.80 4.01 -12.21
N ALA A 226 -35.37 4.22 -11.02
CA ALA A 226 -36.78 3.93 -10.72
C ALA A 226 -37.79 4.74 -11.55
N GLN A 227 -37.39 5.90 -12.06
CA GLN A 227 -38.25 6.75 -12.91
C GLN A 227 -38.26 6.31 -14.38
N ILE A 228 -37.39 5.38 -14.77
CA ILE A 228 -37.31 4.84 -16.12
C ILE A 228 -38.24 3.63 -16.22
N PRO A 229 -39.35 3.68 -17.00
CA PRO A 229 -40.37 2.62 -16.99
C PRO A 229 -39.89 1.27 -17.52
N THR A 230 -38.78 1.26 -18.26
CA THR A 230 -38.17 0.04 -18.81
C THR A 230 -37.24 -0.67 -17.81
N THR A 231 -36.96 -0.05 -16.66
CA THR A 231 -36.05 -0.59 -15.66
C THR A 231 -36.70 -1.74 -14.90
N ARG A 232 -36.09 -2.93 -15.03
CA ARG A 232 -36.57 -4.18 -14.44
C ARG A 232 -35.43 -5.02 -13.88
N THR A 233 -34.26 -4.43 -13.71
CA THR A 233 -33.13 -5.12 -13.11
C THR A 233 -32.86 -4.49 -11.75
N ALA A 234 -32.49 -5.32 -10.80
CA ALA A 234 -32.18 -4.85 -9.47
C ALA A 234 -31.05 -5.65 -8.86
N LEU A 235 -30.32 -4.95 -8.01
CA LEU A 235 -29.16 -5.46 -7.31
C LEU A 235 -29.50 -5.54 -5.83
N ARG A 236 -29.37 -6.71 -5.24
CA ARG A 236 -29.64 -6.92 -3.82
C ARG A 236 -28.63 -6.19 -2.96
N ILE A 237 -29.11 -5.54 -1.91
CA ILE A 237 -28.25 -4.91 -0.90
C ILE A 237 -27.75 -5.97 0.07
N MET A 238 -26.44 -6.04 0.24
CA MET A 238 -25.77 -6.96 1.16
C MET A 238 -25.27 -6.27 2.44
N ASP A 239 -25.16 -4.94 2.46
CA ASP A 239 -24.71 -4.18 3.63
C ASP A 239 -25.70 -4.29 4.79
N GLU A 240 -25.32 -5.02 5.84
CA GLU A 240 -26.13 -5.25 7.05
C GLU A 240 -26.57 -3.95 7.72
N THR A 241 -25.70 -2.93 7.69
CA THR A 241 -25.98 -1.64 8.34
C THR A 241 -27.13 -0.93 7.66
N ASP A 242 -27.17 -0.96 6.33
CA ASP A 242 -28.24 -0.38 5.54
C ASP A 242 -29.51 -1.21 5.61
N GLN A 243 -29.40 -2.54 5.53
CA GLN A 243 -30.54 -3.46 5.66
C GLN A 243 -31.32 -3.22 6.95
N LEU A 244 -30.63 -2.98 8.08
CA LEU A 244 -31.28 -2.67 9.35
C LEU A 244 -32.17 -1.42 9.26
N HIS A 245 -31.68 -0.36 8.61
CA HIS A 245 -32.44 0.89 8.48
C HIS A 245 -33.58 0.76 7.47
N TYR A 246 -33.39 0.03 6.37
CA TYR A 246 -34.47 -0.28 5.44
C TYR A 246 -35.56 -1.14 6.08
N ARG A 247 -35.20 -2.07 6.97
CA ARG A 247 -36.17 -2.86 7.76
C ARG A 247 -37.01 -1.98 8.68
N LEU A 248 -36.44 -0.92 9.27
CA LEU A 248 -37.23 0.04 10.05
C LEU A 248 -38.20 0.83 9.17
N ALA A 249 -37.77 1.23 7.96
CA ALA A 249 -38.63 1.90 6.99
C ALA A 249 -39.80 1.00 6.54
N THR A 250 -39.53 -0.28 6.23
CA THR A 250 -40.59 -1.22 5.83
C THR A 250 -41.53 -1.56 6.97
N GLN A 251 -41.05 -1.67 8.21
CA GLN A 251 -41.93 -1.84 9.38
C GLN A 251 -42.87 -0.64 9.60
N GLN A 252 -42.42 0.58 9.29
CA GLN A 252 -43.29 1.76 9.32
C GLN A 252 -44.32 1.71 8.20
N ALA A 253 -43.91 1.40 6.97
CA ALA A 253 -44.80 1.19 5.82
C ALA A 253 -45.84 0.09 6.10
N GLN A 254 -45.43 -1.02 6.72
CA GLN A 254 -46.28 -2.13 7.10
C GLN A 254 -47.47 -1.67 7.94
N LYS A 255 -47.20 -0.84 8.96
CA LYS A 255 -48.23 -0.29 9.85
C LYS A 255 -49.09 0.75 9.15
N LEU A 256 -48.48 1.62 8.36
CA LEU A 256 -49.17 2.72 7.68
C LEU A 256 -50.15 2.22 6.62
N TYR A 257 -49.69 1.31 5.76
CA TYR A 257 -50.45 0.80 4.62
C TYR A 257 -51.14 -0.54 4.90
N ARG A 258 -51.01 -1.07 6.13
CA ARG A 258 -51.59 -2.36 6.56
C ARG A 258 -51.13 -3.53 5.68
N LEU A 259 -49.85 -3.54 5.33
CA LEU A 259 -49.25 -4.62 4.55
C LEU A 259 -48.91 -5.80 5.45
N LEU A 260 -48.86 -6.99 4.87
CA LEU A 260 -48.27 -8.16 5.50
C LEU A 260 -46.85 -8.29 4.94
N ILE A 261 -45.86 -8.39 5.82
CA ILE A 261 -44.45 -8.56 5.48
C ILE A 261 -43.95 -9.70 6.35
N ASN A 262 -43.30 -10.69 5.74
CA ASN A 262 -42.69 -11.81 6.45
C ASN A 262 -41.19 -11.57 6.59
N GLU A 263 -40.43 -11.68 5.50
CA GLU A 263 -38.98 -11.46 5.46
C GLU A 263 -38.61 -10.55 4.28
N PRO A 264 -38.43 -9.23 4.52
CA PRO A 264 -38.21 -8.28 3.44
C PRO A 264 -36.79 -8.41 2.85
N ILE A 265 -36.71 -8.45 1.52
CA ILE A 265 -35.48 -8.40 0.74
C ILE A 265 -35.40 -7.03 0.04
N PHE A 266 -34.21 -6.43 0.08
CA PHE A 266 -33.97 -5.08 -0.39
C PHE A 266 -33.11 -5.05 -1.64
N PHE A 267 -33.53 -4.24 -2.61
CA PHE A 267 -32.85 -4.08 -3.89
C PHE A 267 -32.62 -2.62 -4.25
N GLU A 268 -31.48 -2.32 -4.85
CA GLU A 268 -31.26 -1.09 -5.59
C GLU A 268 -31.71 -1.29 -7.04
N TRP A 269 -32.55 -0.38 -7.54
CA TRP A 269 -33.15 -0.46 -8.87
C TRP A 269 -32.25 0.18 -9.91
N TYR A 270 -31.75 -0.56 -10.90
CA TYR A 270 -30.83 -0.05 -11.92
C TYR A 270 -31.29 -0.48 -13.30
N GLN A 271 -31.04 0.31 -14.34
CA GLN A 271 -31.30 -0.10 -15.72
C GLN A 271 -30.24 -1.09 -16.21
N ASP A 272 -28.98 -0.82 -15.87
CA ASP A 272 -27.82 -1.62 -16.27
C ASP A 272 -26.97 -1.96 -15.03
N VAL A 273 -27.32 -3.06 -14.38
CA VAL A 273 -26.59 -3.59 -13.21
C VAL A 273 -25.16 -4.00 -13.59
N ASP A 274 -24.93 -4.48 -14.81
CA ASP A 274 -23.61 -4.95 -15.24
C ASP A 274 -22.60 -3.78 -15.24
N SER A 275 -23.02 -2.59 -15.68
CA SER A 275 -22.17 -1.39 -15.62
C SER A 275 -21.77 -1.00 -14.19
N VAL A 276 -22.70 -1.13 -13.23
CA VAL A 276 -22.45 -0.80 -11.81
C VAL A 276 -21.47 -1.79 -11.20
N VAL A 277 -21.72 -3.09 -11.41
CA VAL A 277 -20.88 -4.16 -10.83
C VAL A 277 -19.49 -4.15 -11.46
N THR A 278 -19.37 -4.03 -12.80
CA THR A 278 -18.07 -3.90 -13.46
C THR A 278 -17.32 -2.62 -13.09
N GLY A 279 -18.05 -1.55 -12.75
CA GLY A 279 -17.49 -0.30 -12.22
C GLY A 279 -16.72 -0.50 -10.92
N TRP A 280 -17.19 -1.37 -10.01
CA TRP A 280 -16.47 -1.69 -8.77
C TRP A 280 -15.14 -2.41 -9.04
N SER A 281 -15.14 -3.39 -9.95
CA SER A 281 -13.93 -4.11 -10.35
C SER A 281 -12.91 -3.15 -11.01
N THR A 282 -13.40 -2.29 -11.90
CA THR A 282 -12.56 -1.29 -12.58
C THR A 282 -11.99 -0.29 -11.59
N SER A 283 -12.75 0.15 -10.59
CA SER A 283 -12.29 1.03 -9.51
C SER A 283 -11.19 0.38 -8.67
N SER A 284 -11.34 -0.90 -8.32
CA SER A 284 -10.31 -1.66 -7.61
C SER A 284 -9.00 -1.74 -8.40
N VAL A 285 -9.08 -2.05 -9.70
CA VAL A 285 -7.92 -2.12 -10.59
C VAL A 285 -7.28 -0.74 -10.79
N ALA A 286 -8.08 0.32 -10.91
CA ALA A 286 -7.59 1.69 -11.02
C ALA A 286 -6.77 2.10 -9.79
N VAL A 287 -7.31 1.94 -8.58
CA VAL A 287 -6.62 2.25 -7.32
C VAL A 287 -5.29 1.46 -7.21
N TYR A 288 -5.31 0.17 -7.55
CA TYR A 288 -4.11 -0.66 -7.53
C TYR A 288 -3.06 -0.20 -8.54
N THR A 289 -3.45 0.05 -9.79
CA THR A 289 -2.51 0.43 -10.86
C THR A 289 -1.93 1.82 -10.66
N GLU A 290 -2.74 2.79 -10.22
CA GLU A 290 -2.28 4.14 -9.88
C GLU A 290 -1.24 4.09 -8.76
N ALA A 291 -1.53 3.35 -7.68
CA ALA A 291 -0.61 3.21 -6.56
C ALA A 291 0.68 2.46 -6.94
N LEU A 292 0.60 1.46 -7.82
CA LEU A 292 1.75 0.73 -8.33
C LEU A 292 2.72 1.62 -9.11
N VAL A 293 2.18 2.45 -10.01
CA VAL A 293 2.97 3.42 -10.78
C VAL A 293 3.54 4.50 -9.86
N PHE A 294 2.73 5.03 -8.95
CA PHE A 294 3.17 6.03 -7.99
C PHE A 294 4.33 5.54 -7.12
N PHE A 295 4.22 4.34 -6.56
CA PHE A 295 5.27 3.76 -5.72
C PHE A 295 6.56 3.50 -6.51
N PHE A 296 6.46 3.08 -7.78
CA PHE A 296 7.64 2.94 -8.65
C PHE A 296 8.37 4.28 -8.84
N VAL A 297 7.63 5.37 -9.08
CA VAL A 297 8.19 6.72 -9.21
C VAL A 297 8.86 7.16 -7.90
N VAL A 298 8.25 6.86 -6.75
CA VAL A 298 8.85 7.13 -5.43
C VAL A 298 10.16 6.35 -5.26
N CYS A 299 10.20 5.06 -5.62
CA CYS A 299 11.44 4.26 -5.58
C CYS A 299 12.54 4.86 -6.44
N LEU A 300 12.23 5.28 -7.66
CA LEU A 300 13.19 5.95 -8.55
C LEU A 300 13.68 7.28 -7.96
N PHE A 301 12.76 8.10 -7.45
CA PHE A 301 13.09 9.37 -6.81
C PHE A 301 14.01 9.17 -5.59
N CYS A 302 13.65 8.29 -4.66
CA CYS A 302 14.46 7.97 -3.49
C CYS A 302 15.85 7.45 -3.89
N MET A 303 15.94 6.64 -4.95
CA MET A 303 17.22 6.19 -5.48
C MET A 303 18.06 7.33 -6.05
N THR A 304 17.48 8.22 -6.88
CA THR A 304 18.22 9.37 -7.41
C THR A 304 18.73 10.28 -6.31
N MET A 305 17.92 10.53 -5.27
CA MET A 305 18.32 11.31 -4.09
C MET A 305 19.46 10.63 -3.32
N ALA A 306 19.39 9.30 -3.14
CA ALA A 306 20.48 8.55 -2.52
C ALA A 306 21.78 8.65 -3.33
N VAL A 307 21.72 8.52 -4.66
CA VAL A 307 22.89 8.68 -5.54
C VAL A 307 23.51 10.07 -5.40
N VAL A 308 22.68 11.12 -5.42
CA VAL A 308 23.16 12.51 -5.27
C VAL A 308 23.81 12.72 -3.90
N ALA A 309 23.18 12.24 -2.82
CA ALA A 309 23.71 12.35 -1.47
C ALA A 309 25.07 11.64 -1.32
N PHE A 310 25.21 10.41 -1.82
CA PHE A 310 26.48 9.69 -1.79
C PHE A 310 27.55 10.34 -2.67
N SER A 311 27.15 10.92 -3.82
CA SER A 311 28.09 11.67 -4.67
C SER A 311 28.62 12.93 -4.00
N TYR A 312 27.84 13.56 -3.12
CA TYR A 312 28.23 14.74 -2.36
C TYR A 312 29.14 14.38 -1.18
N ILE A 313 28.80 13.34 -0.42
CA ILE A 313 29.61 12.83 0.70
C ILE A 313 31.00 12.38 0.21
N GLY A 314 31.08 11.82 -1.00
CA GLY A 314 32.37 11.47 -1.62
C GLY A 314 33.25 12.67 -2.00
N ARG A 315 32.71 13.90 -2.01
CA ARG A 315 33.46 15.15 -2.32
C ARG A 315 33.91 15.92 -1.09
N THR A 316 33.29 15.71 0.08
CA THR A 316 33.75 16.34 1.32
C THR A 316 35.15 15.83 1.64
N LYS A 317 36.12 16.75 1.83
CA LYS A 317 37.50 16.42 2.19
C LYS A 317 37.48 15.39 3.32
N SER A 318 38.20 14.30 3.11
CA SER A 318 38.37 13.28 4.14
C SER A 318 38.87 13.96 5.42
N VAL A 319 38.36 13.56 6.58
CA VAL A 319 38.93 14.00 7.88
C VAL A 319 40.40 13.54 8.01
N TYR A 320 40.82 12.59 7.16
CA TYR A 320 42.20 12.14 6.99
C TYR A 320 42.94 12.81 5.83
N ASP A 321 42.33 13.80 5.17
CA ASP A 321 43.05 14.83 4.41
C ASP A 321 43.74 15.76 5.43
N MET A 322 44.50 15.15 6.35
CA MET A 322 45.54 15.82 7.09
C MET A 322 46.50 16.29 6.00
N ASP A 323 46.75 17.58 5.92
CA ASP A 323 47.82 18.16 5.13
C ASP A 323 49.13 17.45 5.52
N PHE A 324 49.43 16.32 4.87
CA PHE A 324 50.54 15.46 5.26
C PHE A 324 51.89 16.17 5.09
N TYR A 325 51.88 17.28 4.35
CA TYR A 325 52.95 18.24 4.33
C TYR A 325 52.31 19.62 4.21
N ASP A 326 52.20 20.34 5.33
CA ASP A 326 52.43 21.79 5.27
C ASP A 326 53.88 21.96 4.79
N GLU A 327 54.07 21.90 3.46
CA GLU A 327 55.39 21.97 2.84
C GLU A 327 56.15 23.21 3.28
N ASP A 328 55.43 24.29 3.61
CA ASP A 328 56.00 25.54 4.09
C ASP A 328 56.54 25.39 5.51
N ASN A 329 55.81 24.73 6.43
CA ASN A 329 56.36 24.38 7.76
C ASN A 329 57.50 23.37 7.69
N TRP A 330 57.39 22.36 6.83
CA TRP A 330 58.45 21.37 6.61
C TRP A 330 59.75 22.02 6.11
N ARG A 331 59.63 22.99 5.19
CA ARG A 331 60.78 23.76 4.69
C ARG A 331 61.30 24.77 5.71
N ALA A 332 60.44 25.34 6.55
CA ALA A 332 60.84 26.31 7.57
C ALA A 332 61.61 25.69 8.75
N HIS A 333 61.30 24.45 9.13
CA HIS A 333 61.88 23.80 10.31
C HIS A 333 62.38 22.36 10.05
N PRO A 334 63.42 22.18 9.23
CA PRO A 334 64.00 20.85 8.99
C PRO A 334 64.63 20.29 10.29
N GLY A 335 63.97 19.30 10.90
CA GLY A 335 64.52 18.50 12.00
C GLY A 335 63.89 18.69 13.38
N GLN A 336 62.87 19.54 13.55
CA GLN A 336 62.08 19.61 14.79
C GLN A 336 60.73 18.90 14.57
N PHE A 337 60.65 17.63 14.95
CA PHE A 337 59.38 16.91 14.92
C PHE A 337 58.76 16.90 16.31
N GLU A 338 57.95 17.92 16.63
CA GLU A 338 56.96 17.78 17.70
C GLU A 338 55.86 16.84 17.22
N LYS A 339 55.60 15.77 17.98
CA LYS A 339 54.49 14.87 17.70
C LYS A 339 53.19 15.63 17.91
N MET A 340 52.50 15.95 16.82
CA MET A 340 51.15 16.49 16.88
C MET A 340 50.20 15.39 17.35
N ASP A 341 49.54 15.60 18.49
CA ASP A 341 48.51 14.67 18.96
C ASP A 341 47.21 14.92 18.19
N LEU A 342 46.87 13.95 17.35
CA LEU A 342 45.74 14.00 16.41
C LEU A 342 44.38 14.15 17.10
N ARG A 343 44.26 13.81 18.39
CA ARG A 343 43.00 14.00 19.13
C ARG A 343 42.82 15.41 19.65
N THR A 344 43.91 16.14 19.89
CA THR A 344 43.87 17.43 20.58
C THR A 344 44.29 18.60 19.71
N GLN A 345 44.83 18.35 18.50
CA GLN A 345 45.41 19.37 17.62
C GLN A 345 46.42 20.28 18.33
N LYS A 346 47.13 19.76 19.33
CA LYS A 346 48.18 20.48 20.05
C LYS A 346 49.53 19.88 19.71
N TYR A 347 50.50 20.76 19.51
CA TYR A 347 51.90 20.40 19.39
C TYR A 347 52.49 20.27 20.80
N TYR A 348 53.23 19.18 21.03
CA TYR A 348 53.93 18.93 22.29
C TYR A 348 55.42 18.92 22.02
N ALA A 349 56.13 19.79 22.74
CA ALA A 349 57.59 19.96 22.75
C ALA A 349 58.37 18.76 23.28
#